data_AF-A0A484N4X1-F1
#
_entry.id   AF-A0A484N4X1-F1
#
_cell.length_a   1.000
_cell.length_b   1.000
_cell.length_c   1.000
_cell.angle_alpha   90.00
_cell.angle_beta   90.00
_cell.angle_gamma   90.00
#
_symmetry.space_group_name_H-M   'P 1'
#
loop_
_entity.id
_entity.type
_entity.pdbx_description
1 polymer ?
#
loop_
_entity_poly.entity_id
_entity_poly.type
_entity_poly.pdbx_seq_one_letter_code
_entity_poly.pdbx_strand_id
1 'polypeptide(L)'
;MLCSMYLEAASLHGSWKARRCFRSISADDLSSIIAAYYKFLRAASECLSRRATYKPFGLLASGVAFMFLSCMMILGILFSLRQESFAGDGSSLSCAKACLNWWHLDEAFNLFMITMLVVSMGSSSMIEEEQYIWYFFTTSFYLVVLRKLMQSYTSQTTQNLNSRSTISNSRFDQIPLVIVLVSGRFLRGWHQGGVNWIYLPDIAKWLEQAGGAYIKLLQVVSVVLVISIHLISVLRLKWANRKDVALAVLIHSFPGSLVLMYITKYQDLAFAESSFSANLMAQIIYATLFIYAVGAAIVAPWAMMHPRNSFFLSNDSLEFQKQIPLVLRDSSYVVGSMYIYCWCLLQLLLLQPVNSVAFLLLLMQILGSIWHFSHSNQLVRQWTEVAALYYVGMAGHFGLGNTNTLATIDVAGAFVGVLNHSTLLSGVLMFVITYASPILSMLSMVLYIAMKKDTAVIKYSDEHGFGHLLKMLIGFPCLVPLGLNSILLIAYTIVLLLMRNHLFVWSVFSPKYLYVCATTACVYIGVTIVALTVSYVSLVCAFCCTKTQGSCKTRELKKD
;
A
#
# COMPACT_ATOMS: atom_id res chain seq x y z
N MET A 1 -37.44 -17.06 19.29
CA MET A 1 -37.65 -18.44 19.78
C MET A 1 -36.71 -18.79 20.93
N LEU A 2 -35.38 -18.88 20.75
CA LEU A 2 -34.45 -19.24 21.83
C LEU A 2 -34.48 -18.29 23.04
N CYS A 3 -34.53 -16.96 22.83
CA CYS A 3 -34.68 -16.00 23.93
C CYS A 3 -35.98 -16.21 24.72
N SER A 4 -37.08 -16.57 24.05
CA SER A 4 -38.36 -16.82 24.71
C SER A 4 -38.28 -18.05 25.62
N MET A 5 -37.63 -19.13 25.15
CA MET A 5 -37.45 -20.36 25.92
C MET A 5 -36.51 -20.16 27.11
N TYR A 6 -35.47 -19.33 26.95
CA TYR A 6 -34.60 -18.93 28.05
C TYR A 6 -35.33 -18.08 29.10
N LEU A 7 -36.11 -17.08 28.65
CA LEU A 7 -36.88 -16.22 29.54
C LEU A 7 -37.96 -17.01 30.32
N GLU A 8 -38.57 -18.01 29.69
CA GLU A 8 -39.50 -18.95 30.34
C GLU A 8 -38.81 -19.81 31.40
N ALA A 9 -37.63 -20.37 31.11
CA ALA A 9 -36.85 -21.12 32.11
C ALA A 9 -36.35 -20.22 33.25
N ALA A 10 -35.94 -18.99 32.94
CA ALA A 10 -35.47 -18.00 33.91
C ALA A 10 -36.61 -17.50 34.82
N SER A 11 -37.81 -17.30 34.29
CA SER A 11 -38.97 -16.86 35.07
C SER A 11 -39.47 -17.96 36.01
N LEU A 12 -39.49 -19.22 35.57
CA LEU A 12 -39.81 -20.37 36.42
C LEU A 12 -38.80 -20.54 37.56
N HIS A 13 -37.51 -20.40 37.27
CA HIS A 13 -36.46 -20.41 38.29
C HIS A 13 -36.59 -19.23 39.25
N GLY A 14 -36.84 -18.02 38.75
CA GLY A 14 -37.06 -16.83 39.58
C GLY A 14 -38.26 -16.99 40.52
N SER A 15 -39.37 -17.54 40.01
CA SER A 15 -40.57 -17.85 40.81
C SER A 15 -40.29 -18.89 41.90
N TRP A 16 -39.54 -19.94 41.57
CA TRP A 16 -39.11 -20.96 42.54
C TRP A 16 -38.20 -20.37 43.64
N LYS A 17 -37.24 -19.52 43.26
CA LYS A 17 -36.34 -18.85 44.21
C LYS A 17 -37.12 -17.94 45.18
N ALA A 18 -38.13 -17.23 44.69
CA ALA A 18 -39.00 -16.40 45.52
C ALA A 18 -39.89 -17.23 46.46
N ARG A 19 -40.41 -18.39 46.02
CA ARG A 19 -41.25 -19.30 46.83
C ARG A 19 -40.46 -20.04 47.91
N ARG A 20 -39.18 -20.32 47.69
CA ARG A 20 -38.29 -20.98 48.65
C ARG A 20 -38.11 -20.19 49.96
N CYS A 21 -38.35 -18.87 49.95
CA CYS A 21 -38.35 -18.05 51.17
C CYS A 21 -39.59 -18.26 52.06
N PHE A 22 -40.67 -18.89 51.56
CA PHE A 22 -41.97 -18.88 52.25
C PHE A 22 -42.64 -20.26 52.44
N ARG A 23 -42.23 -21.35 51.74
CA ARG A 23 -42.88 -22.69 51.85
C ARG A 23 -41.93 -23.88 51.64
N SER A 24 -42.35 -25.07 52.12
CA SER A 24 -41.70 -26.37 51.88
C SER A 24 -41.78 -26.79 50.40
N ILE A 25 -40.76 -27.52 49.96
CA ILE A 25 -40.39 -27.77 48.56
C ILE A 25 -41.28 -28.87 47.95
N SER A 26 -41.92 -28.59 46.80
CA SER A 26 -42.51 -29.65 45.96
C SER A 26 -41.47 -30.17 44.95
N ALA A 27 -41.35 -31.49 44.82
CA ALA A 27 -40.43 -32.11 43.85
C ALA A 27 -40.84 -31.80 42.39
N ASP A 28 -42.13 -31.61 42.16
CA ASP A 28 -42.71 -31.33 40.85
C ASP A 28 -42.29 -29.95 40.32
N ASP A 29 -42.25 -28.92 41.18
CA ASP A 29 -41.78 -27.58 40.80
C ASP A 29 -40.32 -27.61 40.31
N LEU A 30 -39.45 -28.35 41.00
CA LEU A 30 -38.05 -28.51 40.60
C LEU A 30 -37.92 -29.27 39.27
N SER A 31 -38.72 -30.31 39.08
CA SER A 31 -38.73 -31.11 37.84
C SER A 31 -39.15 -30.27 36.62
N SER A 32 -40.12 -29.37 36.79
CA SER A 32 -40.62 -28.48 35.73
C SER A 32 -39.57 -27.46 35.27
N ILE A 33 -38.77 -26.94 36.21
CA ILE A 33 -37.68 -26.00 35.93
C ILE A 33 -36.56 -26.70 35.18
N ILE A 34 -36.16 -27.88 35.64
CA ILE A 34 -35.13 -28.71 34.97
C ILE A 34 -35.58 -29.04 33.55
N ALA A 35 -36.85 -29.42 33.36
CA ALA A 35 -37.42 -29.68 32.04
C ALA A 35 -37.39 -28.44 31.12
N ALA A 36 -37.70 -27.25 31.65
CA ALA A 36 -37.65 -26.00 30.89
C ALA A 36 -36.21 -25.64 30.44
N TYR A 37 -35.21 -25.76 31.34
CA TYR A 37 -33.80 -25.57 30.96
C TYR A 37 -33.31 -26.63 29.98
N TYR A 38 -33.70 -27.89 30.15
CA TYR A 38 -33.33 -28.96 29.23
C TYR A 38 -33.92 -28.73 27.83
N LYS A 39 -35.18 -28.29 27.76
CA LYS A 39 -35.85 -27.90 26.51
C LYS A 39 -35.12 -26.74 25.81
N PHE A 40 -34.69 -25.72 26.57
CA PHE A 40 -33.87 -24.63 26.04
C PHE A 40 -32.51 -25.12 25.53
N LEU A 41 -31.74 -25.87 26.35
CA LEU A 41 -30.42 -26.37 26.01
C LEU A 41 -30.46 -27.28 24.77
N ARG A 42 -31.46 -28.14 24.68
CA ARG A 42 -31.67 -29.01 23.51
C ARG A 42 -31.97 -28.18 22.26
N ALA A 43 -32.89 -27.24 22.33
CA ALA A 43 -33.21 -26.38 21.19
C ALA A 43 -32.01 -25.50 20.78
N ALA A 44 -31.23 -25.00 21.74
CA ALA A 44 -30.02 -24.23 21.49
C ALA A 44 -28.94 -25.09 20.83
N SER A 45 -28.70 -26.30 21.33
CA SER A 45 -27.74 -27.27 20.77
C SER A 45 -28.14 -27.71 19.37
N GLU A 46 -29.42 -28.04 19.14
CA GLU A 46 -29.94 -28.37 17.81
C GLU A 46 -29.83 -27.18 16.85
N CYS A 47 -30.11 -25.96 17.32
CA CYS A 47 -29.96 -24.75 16.52
C CYS A 47 -28.49 -24.51 16.15
N LEU A 48 -27.56 -24.63 17.11
CA LEU A 48 -26.12 -24.51 16.87
C LEU A 48 -25.62 -25.56 15.88
N SER A 49 -26.02 -26.82 16.06
CA SER A 49 -25.66 -27.92 15.15
C SER A 49 -26.23 -27.72 13.74
N ARG A 50 -27.50 -27.32 13.63
CA ARG A 50 -28.13 -27.00 12.33
C ARG A 50 -27.49 -25.78 11.68
N ARG A 51 -27.15 -24.74 12.44
CA ARG A 51 -26.55 -23.50 11.90
C ARG A 51 -25.09 -23.70 11.51
N ALA A 52 -24.37 -24.58 12.20
CA ALA A 52 -23.04 -25.04 11.80
C ALA A 52 -23.07 -25.89 10.52
N THR A 53 -24.17 -26.58 10.25
CA THR A 53 -24.36 -27.43 9.05
C THR A 53 -25.15 -26.75 7.92
N TYR A 54 -25.81 -25.61 8.19
CA TYR A 54 -26.61 -24.86 7.22
C TYR A 54 -25.71 -24.20 6.17
N LYS A 55 -25.92 -24.60 4.91
CA LYS A 55 -25.12 -24.17 3.77
C LYS A 55 -26.00 -23.37 2.82
N PRO A 56 -25.98 -22.03 2.86
CA PRO A 56 -26.73 -21.22 1.90
C PRO A 56 -25.98 -21.19 0.55
N PHE A 57 -25.98 -22.31 -0.17
CA PHE A 57 -25.26 -22.47 -1.44
C PHE A 57 -25.62 -21.40 -2.47
N GLY A 58 -26.90 -21.01 -2.55
CA GLY A 58 -27.35 -19.95 -3.46
C GLY A 58 -26.72 -18.58 -3.17
N LEU A 59 -26.69 -18.16 -1.90
CA LEU A 59 -26.07 -16.89 -1.50
C LEU A 59 -24.56 -16.92 -1.74
N LEU A 60 -23.91 -18.04 -1.40
CA LEU A 60 -22.47 -18.23 -1.59
C LEU A 60 -22.09 -18.19 -3.09
N ALA A 61 -22.83 -18.91 -3.92
CA ALA A 61 -22.63 -18.92 -5.37
C ALA A 61 -22.87 -17.53 -5.97
N SER A 62 -23.92 -16.82 -5.53
CA SER A 62 -24.18 -15.45 -5.98
C SER A 62 -23.04 -14.50 -5.61
N GLY A 63 -22.48 -14.62 -4.39
CA GLY A 63 -21.32 -13.82 -3.97
C GLY A 63 -20.08 -14.08 -4.82
N VAL A 64 -19.73 -15.35 -5.05
CA VAL A 64 -18.60 -15.72 -5.93
C VAL A 64 -18.83 -15.22 -7.36
N ALA A 65 -20.05 -15.31 -7.89
CA ALA A 65 -20.39 -14.80 -9.21
C ALA A 65 -20.21 -13.28 -9.32
N PHE A 66 -20.63 -12.50 -8.32
CA PHE A 66 -20.41 -11.05 -8.28
C PHE A 66 -18.92 -10.70 -8.22
N MET A 67 -18.14 -11.43 -7.42
CA MET A 67 -16.69 -11.24 -7.36
C MET A 67 -16.06 -11.52 -8.72
N PHE A 68 -16.39 -12.65 -9.34
CA PHE A 68 -15.91 -13.03 -10.67
C PHE A 68 -16.22 -11.96 -11.72
N LEU A 69 -17.48 -11.48 -11.76
CA LEU A 69 -17.89 -10.42 -12.69
C LEU A 69 -17.08 -9.14 -12.48
N SER A 70 -16.87 -8.72 -11.23
CA SER A 70 -16.07 -7.53 -10.89
C SER A 70 -14.62 -7.67 -11.37
N CYS A 71 -13.99 -8.82 -11.17
CA CYS A 71 -12.63 -9.07 -11.65
C CYS A 71 -12.56 -9.08 -13.19
N MET A 72 -13.51 -9.72 -13.87
CA MET A 72 -13.57 -9.70 -15.34
C MET A 72 -13.73 -8.28 -15.88
N MET A 73 -14.53 -7.43 -15.22
CA MET A 73 -14.64 -6.01 -15.58
C MET A 73 -13.31 -5.27 -15.42
N ILE A 74 -12.62 -5.43 -14.29
CA ILE A 74 -11.32 -4.78 -14.02
C ILE A 74 -10.26 -5.24 -15.05
N LEU A 75 -10.17 -6.55 -15.29
CA LEU A 75 -9.24 -7.12 -16.27
C LEU A 75 -9.59 -6.71 -17.70
N GLY A 76 -10.89 -6.62 -18.04
CA GLY A 76 -11.36 -6.09 -19.32
C GLY A 76 -10.95 -4.64 -19.55
N ILE A 77 -11.08 -3.78 -18.52
CA ILE A 77 -10.63 -2.38 -18.58
C ILE A 77 -9.10 -2.30 -18.74
N LEU A 78 -8.35 -3.12 -17.99
CA LEU A 78 -6.89 -3.22 -18.13
C LEU A 78 -6.47 -3.65 -19.54
N PHE A 79 -7.16 -4.63 -20.11
CA PHE A 79 -6.90 -5.12 -21.46
C PHE A 79 -7.18 -4.03 -22.51
N SER A 80 -8.30 -3.32 -22.39
CA SER A 80 -8.64 -2.19 -23.26
C SER A 80 -7.61 -1.05 -23.17
N LEU A 81 -7.16 -0.71 -21.95
CA LEU A 81 -6.12 0.30 -21.74
C LEU A 81 -4.78 -0.12 -22.38
N ARG A 82 -4.44 -1.41 -22.27
CA ARG A 82 -3.26 -1.99 -22.92
C ARG A 82 -3.38 -1.90 -24.44
N GLN A 83 -4.52 -2.25 -25.02
CA GLN A 83 -4.74 -2.21 -26.47
C GLN A 83 -4.63 -0.78 -27.03
N GLU A 84 -5.21 0.20 -26.35
CA GLU A 84 -5.12 1.61 -26.74
C GLU A 84 -3.69 2.14 -26.65
N SER A 85 -2.92 1.71 -25.65
CA SER A 85 -1.51 2.05 -25.57
C SER A 85 -0.67 1.52 -26.74
N PHE A 86 -1.05 0.37 -27.33
CA PHE A 86 -0.39 -0.18 -28.53
C PHE A 86 -0.85 0.47 -29.82
N ALA A 87 -2.12 0.89 -29.92
CA ALA A 87 -2.66 1.51 -31.12
C ALA A 87 -1.99 2.85 -31.46
N GLY A 88 -1.48 3.57 -30.44
CA GLY A 88 -0.74 4.82 -30.60
C GLY A 88 0.65 4.67 -31.26
N ASP A 89 1.22 3.45 -31.34
CA ASP A 89 2.56 3.20 -31.90
C ASP A 89 2.56 2.75 -33.39
N GLY A 90 1.39 2.74 -34.05
CA GLY A 90 1.28 2.64 -35.52
C GLY A 90 0.93 1.25 -36.11
N SER A 91 -0.09 1.26 -36.99
CA SER A 91 -0.62 0.18 -37.86
C SER A 91 -1.48 -0.93 -37.22
N SER A 92 -2.80 -0.75 -37.29
CA SER A 92 -3.84 -1.61 -36.71
C SER A 92 -3.94 -3.03 -37.28
N LEU A 93 -3.40 -3.31 -38.47
CA LEU A 93 -3.53 -4.62 -39.14
C LEU A 93 -2.37 -5.60 -38.85
N SER A 94 -1.20 -5.09 -38.44
CA SER A 94 -0.08 -5.91 -37.96
C SER A 94 -0.24 -6.31 -36.48
N CYS A 95 -1.15 -5.64 -35.76
CA CYS A 95 -1.34 -5.69 -34.31
C CYS A 95 -1.84 -7.05 -33.77
N ALA A 96 -2.75 -7.73 -34.49
CA ALA A 96 -3.21 -9.07 -34.09
C ALA A 96 -2.12 -10.15 -34.26
N LYS A 97 -1.24 -10.01 -35.28
CA LYS A 97 -0.07 -10.88 -35.48
C LYS A 97 1.11 -10.53 -34.57
N ALA A 98 1.28 -9.26 -34.21
CA ALA A 98 2.28 -8.80 -33.25
C ALA A 98 1.91 -9.18 -31.80
N CYS A 99 0.62 -9.24 -31.45
CA CYS A 99 0.15 -9.73 -30.14
C CYS A 99 0.53 -11.19 -29.89
N LEU A 100 0.63 -11.99 -30.96
CA LEU A 100 1.08 -13.39 -30.92
C LEU A 100 2.60 -13.57 -30.87
N ASN A 101 3.39 -12.56 -31.26
CA ASN A 101 4.82 -12.73 -31.48
C ASN A 101 5.62 -11.75 -30.60
N TRP A 102 6.18 -12.33 -29.52
CA TRP A 102 7.05 -11.76 -28.48
C TRP A 102 6.35 -11.09 -27.30
N TRP A 103 5.90 -11.93 -26.35
CA TRP A 103 5.80 -11.48 -24.95
C TRP A 103 7.21 -11.12 -24.48
N HIS A 104 7.41 -9.88 -24.04
CA HIS A 104 8.66 -9.54 -23.39
C HIS A 104 8.80 -10.40 -22.12
N LEU A 105 10.04 -10.77 -21.81
CA LEU A 105 10.35 -11.74 -20.74
C LEU A 105 9.78 -11.33 -19.37
N ASP A 106 9.71 -10.04 -19.08
CA ASP A 106 9.09 -9.44 -17.89
C ASP A 106 7.56 -9.62 -17.82
N GLU A 107 6.85 -9.47 -18.95
CA GLU A 107 5.41 -9.70 -19.00
C GLU A 107 5.07 -11.18 -18.75
N ALA A 108 5.80 -12.07 -19.44
CA ALA A 108 5.66 -13.51 -19.26
C ALA A 108 6.00 -13.93 -17.83
N PHE A 109 7.04 -13.35 -17.23
CA PHE A 109 7.42 -13.59 -15.85
C PHE A 109 6.34 -13.15 -14.85
N ASN A 110 5.73 -11.99 -15.04
CA ASN A 110 4.65 -11.52 -14.17
C ASN A 110 3.40 -12.42 -14.26
N LEU A 111 3.02 -12.87 -15.47
CA LEU A 111 1.90 -13.80 -15.63
C LEU A 111 2.21 -15.17 -15.01
N PHE A 112 3.44 -15.65 -15.15
CA PHE A 112 3.92 -16.87 -14.49
C PHE A 112 3.86 -16.74 -12.96
N MET A 113 4.32 -15.63 -12.40
CA MET A 113 4.24 -15.35 -10.97
C MET A 113 2.79 -15.38 -10.46
N ILE A 114 1.87 -14.68 -11.12
CA ILE A 114 0.45 -14.64 -10.72
C ILE A 114 -0.15 -16.06 -10.74
N THR A 115 0.14 -16.82 -11.80
CA THR A 115 -0.35 -18.19 -11.94
C THR A 115 0.20 -19.10 -10.84
N MET A 116 1.50 -19.02 -10.56
CA MET A 116 2.14 -19.80 -9.49
C MET A 116 1.59 -19.41 -8.11
N LEU A 117 1.35 -18.13 -7.86
CA LEU A 117 0.76 -17.67 -6.61
C LEU A 117 -0.66 -18.24 -6.44
N VAL A 118 -1.51 -18.21 -7.47
CA VAL A 118 -2.86 -18.80 -7.45
C VAL A 118 -2.81 -20.31 -7.22
N VAL A 119 -1.93 -21.03 -7.90
CA VAL A 119 -1.78 -22.49 -7.72
C VAL A 119 -1.27 -22.82 -6.31
N SER A 120 -0.34 -22.04 -5.79
CA SER A 120 0.24 -22.25 -4.45
C SER A 120 -0.79 -22.15 -3.33
N MET A 121 -1.84 -21.32 -3.51
CA MET A 121 -2.91 -21.17 -2.53
C MET A 121 -3.68 -22.48 -2.29
N GLY A 122 -3.64 -23.45 -3.21
CA GLY A 122 -4.27 -24.75 -3.03
C GLY A 122 -3.63 -25.66 -1.97
N SER A 123 -2.46 -25.30 -1.42
CA SER A 123 -1.75 -26.10 -0.43
C SER A 123 -1.61 -25.35 0.89
N SER A 124 -1.94 -26.01 2.02
CA SER A 124 -1.79 -25.40 3.34
C SER A 124 -0.34 -25.08 3.68
N SER A 125 0.62 -25.94 3.30
CA SER A 125 2.05 -25.68 3.55
C SER A 125 2.57 -24.49 2.75
N MET A 126 2.07 -24.29 1.53
CA MET A 126 2.47 -23.15 0.69
C MET A 126 1.84 -21.84 1.18
N ILE A 127 0.65 -21.88 1.78
CA ILE A 127 0.05 -20.71 2.43
C ILE A 127 0.86 -20.31 3.67
N GLU A 128 1.30 -21.26 4.49
CA GLU A 128 2.15 -20.98 5.66
C GLU A 128 3.51 -20.38 5.25
N GLU A 129 4.00 -20.74 4.06
CA GLU A 129 5.31 -20.37 3.54
C GLU A 129 5.27 -19.36 2.39
N GLU A 130 4.17 -18.61 2.26
CA GLU A 130 3.92 -17.66 1.16
C GLU A 130 4.97 -16.54 1.08
N GLN A 131 5.59 -16.17 2.21
CA GLN A 131 6.70 -15.21 2.24
C GLN A 131 7.82 -15.58 1.26
N TYR A 132 8.13 -16.87 1.09
CA TYR A 132 9.18 -17.31 0.17
C TYR A 132 8.81 -17.07 -1.29
N ILE A 133 7.52 -17.22 -1.63
CA ILE A 133 6.99 -16.94 -2.96
C ILE A 133 7.21 -15.46 -3.27
N TRP A 134 6.78 -14.57 -2.39
CA TRP A 134 6.96 -13.12 -2.57
C TRP A 134 8.41 -12.70 -2.67
N TYR A 135 9.30 -13.20 -1.80
CA TYR A 135 10.72 -12.85 -1.88
C TYR A 135 11.39 -13.39 -3.14
N PHE A 136 11.12 -14.64 -3.51
CA PHE A 136 11.72 -15.28 -4.67
C PHE A 136 11.30 -14.58 -5.96
N PHE A 137 10.00 -14.36 -6.16
CA PHE A 137 9.50 -13.74 -7.37
C PHE A 137 9.88 -12.25 -7.47
N THR A 138 9.80 -11.49 -6.38
CA THR A 138 10.23 -10.08 -6.38
C THR A 138 11.72 -9.96 -6.73
N THR A 139 12.59 -10.77 -6.10
CA THR A 139 14.04 -10.74 -6.39
C THR A 139 14.32 -11.15 -7.84
N SER A 140 13.65 -12.21 -8.30
CA SER A 140 13.81 -12.72 -9.67
C SER A 140 13.35 -11.72 -10.72
N PHE A 141 12.26 -10.98 -10.46
CA PHE A 141 11.82 -9.88 -11.32
C PHE A 141 12.91 -8.81 -11.47
N TYR A 142 13.48 -8.33 -10.36
CA TYR A 142 14.55 -7.33 -10.42
C TYR A 142 15.83 -7.86 -11.08
N LEU A 143 16.13 -9.16 -10.97
CA LEU A 143 17.22 -9.79 -11.72
C LEU A 143 16.93 -9.85 -13.23
N VAL A 144 15.69 -10.11 -13.64
CA VAL A 144 15.25 -10.03 -15.04
C VAL A 144 15.44 -8.60 -15.57
N VAL A 145 15.02 -7.58 -14.81
CA VAL A 145 15.20 -6.18 -15.17
C VAL A 145 16.68 -5.82 -15.28
N LEU A 146 17.50 -6.24 -14.30
CA LEU A 146 18.95 -6.05 -14.33
C LEU A 146 19.58 -6.71 -15.56
N ARG A 147 19.17 -7.94 -15.90
CA ARG A 147 19.65 -8.64 -17.11
C ARG A 147 19.32 -7.85 -18.37
N LYS A 148 18.09 -7.36 -18.52
CA LYS A 148 17.69 -6.54 -19.67
C LYS A 148 18.54 -5.27 -19.78
N LEU A 149 18.78 -4.60 -18.65
CA LEU A 149 19.62 -3.41 -18.60
C LEU A 149 21.07 -3.72 -19.05
N MET A 150 21.66 -4.81 -18.55
CA MET A 150 23.00 -5.24 -18.96
C MET A 150 23.08 -5.62 -20.45
N GLN A 151 22.05 -6.27 -21.00
CA GLN A 151 21.96 -6.61 -22.42
C GLN A 151 21.86 -5.36 -23.30
N SER A 152 21.10 -4.34 -22.86
CA SER A 152 20.98 -3.06 -23.54
C SER A 152 22.34 -2.35 -23.64
N TYR A 153 23.12 -2.32 -22.55
CA TYR A 153 24.45 -1.70 -22.59
C TYR A 153 25.45 -2.44 -23.45
N THR A 154 25.43 -3.77 -23.42
CA THR A 154 26.33 -4.59 -24.26
C THR A 154 26.05 -4.32 -25.75
N SER A 155 24.77 -4.23 -26.11
CA SER A 155 24.34 -3.94 -27.49
C SER A 155 24.75 -2.52 -27.93
N GLN A 156 24.59 -1.52 -27.06
CA GLN A 156 25.01 -0.13 -27.34
C GLN A 156 26.53 0.04 -27.42
N THR A 157 27.30 -0.68 -26.59
CA THR A 157 28.77 -0.63 -26.61
C THR A 157 29.35 -1.17 -27.92
N THR A 158 28.66 -2.15 -28.52
CA THR A 158 29.06 -2.75 -29.81
C THR A 158 28.80 -1.80 -30.99
N GLN A 159 27.79 -0.93 -30.89
CA GLN A 159 27.43 0.04 -31.94
C GLN A 159 28.16 1.39 -31.82
N ASN A 160 28.56 1.80 -30.61
CA ASN A 160 29.16 3.10 -30.33
C ASN A 160 30.66 3.02 -29.97
N LEU A 161 31.52 2.61 -30.91
CA LEU A 161 32.97 2.73 -30.77
C LEU A 161 33.50 4.18 -30.89
N ASN A 162 32.66 5.15 -31.30
CA ASN A 162 33.09 6.52 -31.61
C ASN A 162 32.57 7.64 -30.67
N SER A 163 31.74 7.37 -29.65
CA SER A 163 31.23 8.41 -28.73
C SER A 163 31.59 8.15 -27.26
N ARG A 164 32.68 8.75 -26.78
CA ARG A 164 33.19 8.61 -25.40
C ARG A 164 32.34 9.31 -24.31
N SER A 165 31.42 10.22 -24.66
CA SER A 165 30.70 11.06 -23.68
C SER A 165 29.40 10.45 -23.13
N THR A 166 28.79 9.46 -23.80
CA THR A 166 27.52 8.84 -23.39
C THR A 166 27.70 7.68 -22.40
N ILE A 167 28.91 7.13 -22.26
CA ILE A 167 29.20 5.96 -21.41
C ILE A 167 29.19 6.31 -19.92
N SER A 168 29.49 7.57 -19.53
CA SER A 168 29.60 7.96 -18.12
C SER A 168 28.26 7.94 -17.36
N ASN A 169 27.18 8.43 -17.96
CA ASN A 169 25.86 8.46 -17.30
C ASN A 169 25.25 7.06 -17.16
N SER A 170 25.55 6.17 -18.11
CA SER A 170 24.98 4.81 -18.17
C SER A 170 25.34 3.89 -16.98
N ARG A 171 26.52 4.08 -16.37
CA ARG A 171 26.97 3.23 -15.26
C ARG A 171 26.23 3.51 -13.95
N PHE A 172 25.69 4.72 -13.78
CA PHE A 172 24.96 5.11 -12.57
C PHE A 172 23.54 4.55 -12.53
N ASP A 173 22.98 4.11 -13.67
CA ASP A 173 21.63 3.54 -13.77
C ASP A 173 21.50 2.15 -13.13
N GLN A 174 22.63 1.46 -12.92
CA GLN A 174 22.70 0.14 -12.26
C GLN A 174 22.60 0.24 -10.72
N ILE A 175 23.07 1.34 -10.15
CA ILE A 175 23.18 1.52 -8.69
C ILE A 175 21.82 1.35 -7.97
N PRO A 176 20.70 1.95 -8.45
CA PRO A 176 19.40 1.77 -7.83
C PRO A 176 18.94 0.30 -7.81
N LEU A 177 19.16 -0.46 -8.89
CA LEU A 177 18.80 -1.88 -8.96
C LEU A 177 19.63 -2.73 -7.99
N VAL A 178 20.93 -2.44 -7.89
CA VAL A 178 21.79 -3.11 -6.90
C VAL A 178 21.32 -2.80 -5.48
N ILE A 179 20.98 -1.55 -5.18
CA ILE A 179 20.42 -1.16 -3.88
C ILE A 179 19.13 -1.94 -3.61
N VAL A 180 18.21 -2.04 -4.57
CA VAL A 180 16.95 -2.80 -4.43
C VAL A 180 17.19 -4.28 -4.13
N LEU A 181 18.15 -4.91 -4.82
CA LEU A 181 18.49 -6.31 -4.62
C LEU A 181 19.16 -6.55 -3.25
N VAL A 182 20.12 -5.70 -2.86
CA VAL A 182 20.83 -5.81 -1.59
C VAL A 182 19.88 -5.60 -0.41
N SER A 183 19.09 -4.53 -0.45
CA SER A 183 18.07 -4.28 0.59
C SER A 183 17.03 -5.40 0.67
N GLY A 184 16.64 -5.99 -0.46
CA GLY A 184 15.75 -7.16 -0.48
C GLY A 184 16.35 -8.41 0.17
N ARG A 185 17.67 -8.62 0.02
CA ARG A 185 18.37 -9.72 0.70
C ARG A 185 18.40 -9.53 2.21
N PHE A 186 18.68 -8.31 2.69
CA PHE A 186 18.63 -8.00 4.12
C PHE A 186 17.21 -8.11 4.68
N LEU A 187 16.21 -7.60 3.97
CA LEU A 187 14.80 -7.70 4.38
C LEU A 187 14.32 -9.14 4.51
N ARG A 188 14.68 -10.01 3.56
CA ARG A 188 14.37 -11.45 3.66
C ARG A 188 15.03 -12.10 4.88
N GLY A 189 16.22 -11.65 5.26
CA GLY A 189 16.92 -12.16 6.45
C GLY A 189 16.47 -11.51 7.76
N TRP A 190 15.68 -10.44 7.71
CA TRP A 190 15.32 -9.65 8.88
C TRP A 190 14.46 -10.44 9.85
N HIS A 191 13.37 -10.97 9.31
CA HIS A 191 12.48 -11.94 9.94
C HIS A 191 12.39 -13.18 9.06
N GLN A 192 12.84 -14.31 9.58
CA GLN A 192 12.66 -15.61 8.93
C GLN A 192 11.37 -16.23 9.46
N GLY A 193 10.26 -15.85 8.81
CA GLY A 193 8.95 -16.45 9.07
C GLY A 193 8.83 -17.90 8.59
N GLY A 194 7.73 -18.54 8.97
CA GLY A 194 7.41 -19.92 8.61
C GLY A 194 7.81 -20.93 9.68
N VAL A 195 7.22 -22.13 9.63
CA VAL A 195 7.43 -23.18 10.65
C VAL A 195 8.84 -23.77 10.56
N ASN A 196 9.44 -23.73 9.36
CA ASN A 196 10.68 -24.44 9.06
C ASN A 196 11.95 -23.82 9.67
N TRP A 197 11.95 -22.53 10.01
CA TRP A 197 13.17 -21.82 10.43
C TRP A 197 13.08 -21.17 11.82
N ILE A 198 12.02 -21.48 12.58
CA ILE A 198 11.74 -20.86 13.90
C ILE A 198 12.90 -21.02 14.89
N TYR A 199 13.63 -22.13 14.81
CA TYR A 199 14.70 -22.49 15.74
C TYR A 199 16.01 -21.70 15.50
N LEU A 200 16.17 -21.06 14.34
CA LEU A 200 17.35 -20.26 14.03
C LEU A 200 17.13 -18.80 14.41
N PRO A 201 18.15 -18.12 14.99
CA PRO A 201 18.07 -16.70 15.24
C PRO A 201 18.24 -15.92 13.93
N ASP A 202 17.24 -15.13 13.62
CA ASP A 202 17.13 -14.19 12.50
C ASP A 202 17.55 -12.77 12.93
N ILE A 203 17.87 -11.87 11.98
CA ILE A 203 18.60 -10.61 12.27
C ILE A 203 17.91 -9.79 13.37
N ALA A 204 16.58 -9.76 13.39
CA ALA A 204 15.81 -9.12 14.45
C ALA A 204 16.12 -9.69 15.85
N LYS A 205 16.16 -11.02 16.00
CA LYS A 205 16.49 -11.70 17.27
C LYS A 205 17.94 -11.46 17.69
N TRP A 206 18.88 -11.44 16.73
CA TRP A 206 20.27 -11.07 17.01
C TRP A 206 20.36 -9.64 17.55
N LEU A 207 19.57 -8.73 17.00
CA LEU A 207 19.52 -7.34 17.45
C LEU A 207 18.86 -7.19 18.83
N GLU A 208 17.81 -7.95 19.12
CA GLU A 208 17.21 -8.03 20.46
C GLU A 208 18.20 -8.52 21.51
N GLN A 209 18.99 -9.54 21.19
CA GLN A 209 20.06 -10.06 22.06
C GLN A 209 21.19 -9.05 22.27
N ALA A 210 21.50 -8.20 21.28
CA ALA A 210 22.52 -7.16 21.42
C ALA A 210 22.11 -6.07 22.43
N GLY A 211 20.80 -5.86 22.63
CA GLY A 211 20.25 -5.01 23.68
C GLY A 211 19.54 -3.74 23.18
N GLY A 212 18.69 -3.18 24.05
CA GLY A 212 17.81 -2.06 23.73
C GLY A 212 18.51 -0.76 23.30
N ALA A 213 19.75 -0.52 23.76
CA ALA A 213 20.52 0.65 23.38
C ALA A 213 20.84 0.68 21.88
N TYR A 214 21.20 -0.47 21.29
CA TYR A 214 21.46 -0.58 19.85
C TYR A 214 20.18 -0.41 19.04
N ILE A 215 19.06 -0.97 19.51
CA ILE A 215 17.75 -0.81 18.86
C ILE A 215 17.36 0.67 18.83
N LYS A 216 17.49 1.38 19.96
CA LYS A 216 17.19 2.81 20.05
C LYS A 216 18.10 3.62 19.11
N LEU A 217 19.40 3.32 19.08
CA LEU A 217 20.36 3.97 18.18
C LEU A 217 19.94 3.78 16.71
N LEU A 218 19.63 2.54 16.31
CA LEU A 218 19.21 2.23 14.94
C LEU A 218 17.89 2.88 14.56
N GLN A 219 16.93 2.99 15.49
CA GLN A 219 15.68 3.70 15.24
C GLN A 219 15.91 5.21 15.08
N VAL A 220 16.74 5.83 15.92
CA VAL A 220 17.11 7.24 15.79
C VAL A 220 17.81 7.50 14.45
N VAL A 221 18.77 6.65 14.07
CA VAL A 221 19.45 6.72 12.76
C VAL A 221 18.44 6.59 11.61
N SER A 222 17.47 5.67 11.73
CA SER A 222 16.43 5.50 10.71
C SER A 222 15.55 6.74 10.56
N VAL A 223 15.14 7.38 11.66
CA VAL A 223 14.39 8.65 11.63
C VAL A 223 15.20 9.76 10.96
N VAL A 224 16.48 9.91 11.33
CA VAL A 224 17.37 10.92 10.74
C VAL A 224 17.56 10.69 9.24
N LEU A 225 17.70 9.44 8.80
CA LEU A 225 17.82 9.10 7.38
C LEU A 225 16.52 9.39 6.61
N VAL A 226 15.34 9.09 7.17
CA VAL A 226 14.04 9.45 6.57
C VAL A 226 13.90 10.97 6.41
N ILE A 227 14.25 11.74 7.45
CA ILE A 227 14.27 13.21 7.38
C ILE A 227 15.24 13.68 6.28
N SER A 228 16.44 13.11 6.24
CA SER A 228 17.48 13.48 5.27
C SER A 228 17.04 13.21 3.84
N ILE A 229 16.46 12.03 3.56
CA ILE A 229 15.93 11.66 2.24
C ILE A 229 14.84 12.64 1.81
N HIS A 230 13.91 12.97 2.71
CA HIS A 230 12.84 13.90 2.41
C HIS A 230 13.37 15.33 2.16
N LEU A 231 14.30 15.81 2.99
CA LEU A 231 14.93 17.12 2.78
C LEU A 231 15.69 17.19 1.45
N ILE A 232 16.41 16.13 1.05
CA ILE A 232 17.04 16.04 -0.27
C ILE A 232 15.99 16.14 -1.39
N SER A 233 14.83 15.50 -1.23
CA SER A 233 13.72 15.60 -2.18
C SER A 233 13.19 17.03 -2.32
N VAL A 234 13.02 17.74 -1.20
CA VAL A 234 12.57 19.15 -1.17
C VAL A 234 13.62 20.10 -1.76
N LEU A 235 14.91 19.86 -1.49
CA LEU A 235 16.01 20.67 -2.02
C LEU A 235 16.19 20.52 -3.54
N ARG A 236 15.70 19.43 -4.14
CA ARG A 236 15.70 19.23 -5.61
C ARG A 236 14.63 20.05 -6.34
N LEU A 237 13.66 20.63 -5.62
CA LEU A 237 12.67 21.52 -6.21
C LEU A 237 13.31 22.84 -6.66
N LYS A 238 12.68 23.51 -7.63
CA LYS A 238 13.11 24.85 -8.05
C LYS A 238 12.53 25.89 -7.10
N TRP A 239 13.40 26.63 -6.42
CA TRP A 239 13.04 27.68 -5.47
C TRP A 239 13.39 29.06 -6.03
N ALA A 240 12.55 30.06 -5.73
CA ALA A 240 12.77 31.44 -6.17
C ALA A 240 13.88 32.12 -5.35
N ASN A 241 13.86 31.98 -4.01
CA ASN A 241 14.84 32.60 -3.12
C ASN A 241 15.47 31.60 -2.15
N ARG A 242 16.72 31.87 -1.73
CA ARG A 242 17.39 31.10 -0.66
C ARG A 242 16.65 31.15 0.68
N LYS A 243 15.92 32.23 0.97
CA LYS A 243 15.09 32.36 2.18
C LYS A 243 13.92 31.38 2.17
N ASP A 244 13.31 31.17 1.01
CA ASP A 244 12.19 30.23 0.84
C ASP A 244 12.67 28.78 1.05
N VAL A 245 13.86 28.46 0.54
CA VAL A 245 14.52 27.16 0.80
C VAL A 245 14.74 26.95 2.29
N ALA A 246 15.31 27.94 2.99
CA ALA A 246 15.60 27.83 4.42
C ALA A 246 14.31 27.65 5.25
N LEU A 247 13.25 28.41 4.91
CA LEU A 247 11.94 28.28 5.55
C LEU A 247 11.32 26.90 5.29
N ALA A 248 11.40 26.40 4.06
CA ALA A 248 10.88 25.09 3.71
C ALA A 248 11.62 23.97 4.47
N VAL A 249 12.95 23.99 4.52
CA VAL A 249 13.74 23.02 5.29
C VAL A 249 13.32 23.01 6.76
N LEU A 250 13.14 24.18 7.38
CA LEU A 250 12.69 24.28 8.76
C LEU A 250 11.31 23.65 8.96
N ILE A 251 10.33 24.01 8.13
CA ILE A 251 8.95 23.48 8.20
C ILE A 251 8.94 21.96 8.04
N HIS A 252 9.62 21.43 7.01
CA HIS A 252 9.56 19.99 6.71
C HIS A 252 10.36 19.14 7.73
N SER A 253 11.32 19.74 8.43
CA SER A 253 12.05 19.06 9.52
C SER A 253 11.25 18.91 10.82
N PHE A 254 10.22 19.74 11.03
CA PHE A 254 9.48 19.80 12.29
C PHE A 254 8.81 18.46 12.68
N PRO A 255 8.04 17.77 11.81
CA PRO A 255 7.40 16.50 12.19
C PRO A 255 8.41 15.41 12.58
N GLY A 256 9.53 15.33 11.88
CA GLY A 256 10.60 14.38 12.19
C GLY A 256 11.26 14.66 13.55
N SER A 257 11.43 15.94 13.91
CA SER A 257 11.95 16.32 15.21
C SER A 257 11.02 15.93 16.37
N LEU A 258 9.69 16.00 16.17
CA LEU A 258 8.70 15.56 17.17
C LEU A 258 8.81 14.05 17.43
N VAL A 259 8.94 13.25 16.37
CA VAL A 259 9.14 11.79 16.48
C VAL A 259 10.45 11.47 17.19
N LEU A 260 11.54 12.18 16.87
CA LEU A 260 12.82 12.02 17.55
C LEU A 260 12.73 12.35 19.05
N MET A 261 12.03 13.44 19.39
CA MET A 261 11.79 13.83 20.79
C MET A 261 10.97 12.77 21.54
N TYR A 262 9.98 12.16 20.87
CA TYR A 262 9.20 11.06 21.45
C TYR A 262 10.08 9.85 21.78
N ILE A 263 10.85 9.36 20.80
CA ILE A 263 11.70 8.17 20.94
C ILE A 263 12.77 8.38 22.02
N THR A 264 13.40 9.54 22.03
CA THR A 264 14.46 9.86 23.01
C THR A 264 13.94 9.91 24.44
N LYS A 265 12.74 10.48 24.66
CA LYS A 265 12.18 10.74 25.99
C LYS A 265 11.40 9.57 26.58
N TYR A 266 10.62 8.85 25.78
CA TYR A 266 9.62 7.90 26.30
C TYR A 266 10.00 6.43 26.12
N GLN A 267 10.98 6.11 25.27
CA GLN A 267 11.23 4.72 24.91
C GLN A 267 12.17 3.96 25.85
N ASP A 268 12.97 4.66 26.67
CA ASP A 268 13.76 4.01 27.74
C ASP A 268 12.89 3.61 28.94
N LEU A 269 11.67 4.16 29.02
CA LEU A 269 10.72 3.98 30.12
C LEU A 269 9.74 2.82 29.86
N ALA A 270 10.13 1.80 29.09
CA ALA A 270 9.28 0.69 28.66
C ALA A 270 8.59 -0.12 29.79
N PHE A 271 8.86 0.19 31.06
CA PHE A 271 8.20 -0.39 32.24
C PHE A 271 7.56 0.65 33.19
N ALA A 272 7.63 1.95 32.88
CA ALA A 272 6.94 2.98 33.67
C ALA A 272 5.59 3.28 33.01
N GLU A 273 4.52 3.21 33.80
CA GLU A 273 3.13 3.51 33.48
C GLU A 273 2.96 4.45 32.29
N SER A 274 2.14 4.05 31.32
CA SER A 274 1.74 4.84 30.15
C SER A 274 1.42 6.27 30.55
N SER A 275 2.41 7.14 30.47
CA SER A 275 2.26 8.48 31.00
C SER A 275 1.25 9.20 30.12
N PHE A 276 0.29 9.87 30.72
CA PHE A 276 -0.66 10.73 30.00
C PHE A 276 0.06 11.64 28.97
N SER A 277 1.27 12.07 29.32
CA SER A 277 2.15 12.85 28.46
C SER A 277 2.66 12.11 27.20
N ALA A 278 2.99 10.82 27.29
CA ALA A 278 3.41 10.03 26.13
C ALA A 278 2.25 9.87 25.13
N ASN A 279 1.06 9.54 25.63
CA ASN A 279 -0.13 9.40 24.78
C ASN A 279 -0.53 10.73 24.13
N LEU A 280 -0.48 11.83 24.88
CA LEU A 280 -0.74 13.17 24.34
C LEU A 280 0.28 13.54 23.25
N MET A 281 1.57 13.25 23.46
CA MET A 281 2.61 13.51 22.46
C MET A 281 2.40 12.68 21.18
N ALA A 282 2.03 11.40 21.30
CA ALA A 282 1.69 10.57 20.14
C ALA A 282 0.49 11.13 19.37
N GLN A 283 -0.56 11.60 20.06
CA GLN A 283 -1.72 12.25 19.44
C GLN A 283 -1.35 13.55 18.69
N ILE A 284 -0.46 14.37 19.27
CA ILE A 284 0.08 15.56 18.60
C ILE A 284 0.85 15.15 17.34
N ILE A 285 1.64 14.08 17.39
CA ILE A 285 2.33 13.55 16.21
C ILE A 285 1.32 13.10 15.15
N TYR A 286 0.27 12.36 15.50
CA TYR A 286 -0.76 11.95 14.54
C TYR A 286 -1.45 13.15 13.87
N ALA A 287 -1.85 14.14 14.67
CA ALA A 287 -2.49 15.35 14.15
C ALA A 287 -1.55 16.14 13.23
N THR A 288 -0.29 16.31 13.61
CA THR A 288 0.70 17.02 12.79
C THR A 288 0.97 16.29 11.48
N LEU A 289 1.21 14.97 11.50
CA LEU A 289 1.42 14.19 10.28
C LEU A 289 0.21 14.24 9.34
N PHE A 290 -1.01 14.16 9.88
CA PHE A 290 -2.23 14.28 9.10
C PHE A 290 -2.36 15.67 8.43
N ILE A 291 -2.12 16.74 9.19
CA ILE A 291 -2.14 18.11 8.66
C ILE A 291 -1.10 18.30 7.55
N TYR A 292 0.11 17.76 7.70
CA TYR A 292 1.14 17.84 6.66
C TYR A 292 0.74 17.06 5.40
N ALA A 293 0.21 15.84 5.54
CA ALA A 293 -0.22 15.05 4.39
C ALA A 293 -1.39 15.70 3.63
N VAL A 294 -2.47 16.07 4.33
CA VAL A 294 -3.64 16.72 3.71
C VAL A 294 -3.30 18.13 3.21
N GLY A 295 -2.54 18.89 3.99
CA GLY A 295 -2.06 20.22 3.63
C GLY A 295 -1.22 20.19 2.36
N ALA A 296 -0.30 19.23 2.21
CA ALA A 296 0.47 19.07 0.98
C ALA A 296 -0.44 18.78 -0.23
N ALA A 297 -1.41 17.86 -0.09
CA ALA A 297 -2.33 17.51 -1.17
C ALA A 297 -3.17 18.69 -1.65
N ILE A 298 -3.58 19.58 -0.74
CA ILE A 298 -4.40 20.76 -1.07
C ILE A 298 -3.52 21.92 -1.53
N VAL A 299 -2.46 22.27 -0.81
CA VAL A 299 -1.70 23.52 -1.03
C VAL A 299 -0.70 23.41 -2.18
N ALA A 300 -0.04 22.26 -2.36
CA ALA A 300 1.03 22.12 -3.35
C ALA A 300 0.60 22.44 -4.79
N PRO A 301 -0.58 22.00 -5.29
CA PRO A 301 -1.05 22.34 -6.63
C PRO A 301 -1.20 23.85 -6.86
N TRP A 302 -1.67 24.59 -5.86
CA TRP A 302 -1.83 26.05 -5.95
C TRP A 302 -0.50 26.79 -5.82
N ALA A 303 0.34 26.35 -4.89
CA ALA A 303 1.64 26.97 -4.64
C ALA A 303 2.58 26.87 -5.85
N MET A 304 2.59 25.73 -6.56
CA MET A 304 3.43 25.53 -7.75
C MET A 304 2.94 26.32 -8.97
N MET A 305 1.68 26.73 -9.00
CA MET A 305 1.11 27.53 -10.08
C MET A 305 1.44 29.03 -9.95
N HIS A 306 1.50 29.54 -8.71
CA HIS A 306 1.65 30.98 -8.43
C HIS A 306 2.93 31.64 -9.01
N PRO A 307 4.15 31.09 -8.85
CA PRO A 307 5.37 31.71 -9.38
C PRO A 307 5.48 31.66 -10.90
N ARG A 308 4.65 30.86 -11.58
CA ARG A 308 4.65 30.72 -13.05
C ARG A 308 3.74 31.74 -13.75
N ASN A 309 2.84 32.40 -13.00
CA ASN A 309 2.00 33.50 -13.48
C ASN A 309 2.76 34.74 -13.97
N SER A 310 3.98 34.99 -13.49
CA SER A 310 4.81 36.10 -14.00
C SER A 310 5.44 35.78 -15.37
N PHE A 311 5.61 34.50 -15.71
CA PHE A 311 6.15 34.05 -17.00
C PHE A 311 5.05 33.79 -18.04
N PHE A 312 3.78 33.64 -17.63
CA PHE A 312 2.60 33.51 -18.49
C PHE A 312 2.20 34.81 -19.22
N LEU A 313 3.05 35.84 -19.20
CA LEU A 313 2.85 37.09 -19.94
C LEU A 313 3.51 37.08 -21.34
N SER A 314 4.08 35.95 -21.78
CA SER A 314 4.42 35.73 -23.18
C SER A 314 3.17 35.24 -23.94
N ASN A 315 2.85 35.88 -25.07
CA ASN A 315 1.61 35.67 -25.82
C ASN A 315 1.50 34.32 -26.56
N ASP A 316 2.42 33.38 -26.35
CA ASP A 316 2.42 32.10 -27.08
C ASP A 316 1.59 31.03 -26.37
N SER A 317 0.39 30.78 -26.91
CA SER A 317 -0.52 29.70 -26.52
C SER A 317 0.13 28.31 -26.55
N LEU A 318 1.14 28.10 -27.41
CA LEU A 318 1.88 26.86 -27.56
C LEU A 318 2.86 26.61 -26.39
N GLU A 319 3.49 27.66 -25.84
CA GLU A 319 4.34 27.54 -24.64
C GLU A 319 3.48 27.26 -23.40
N PHE A 320 2.27 27.84 -23.35
CA PHE A 320 1.32 27.62 -22.27
C PHE A 320 0.89 26.16 -22.14
N GLN A 321 0.55 25.49 -23.27
CA GLN A 321 0.19 24.06 -23.26
C GLN A 321 1.32 23.16 -22.71
N LYS A 322 2.58 23.48 -23.02
CA LYS A 322 3.73 22.67 -22.60
C LYS A 322 4.04 22.77 -21.10
N GLN A 323 3.55 23.80 -20.41
CA GLN A 323 3.82 24.01 -18.97
C GLN A 323 2.85 23.26 -18.04
N ILE A 324 1.65 22.92 -18.50
CA ILE A 324 0.63 22.16 -17.73
C ILE A 324 1.15 20.80 -17.24
N PRO A 325 1.68 19.91 -18.09
CA PRO A 325 2.20 18.62 -17.63
C PRO A 325 3.39 18.77 -16.67
N LEU A 326 4.13 19.88 -16.76
CA LEU A 326 5.24 20.17 -15.85
C LEU A 326 4.76 20.61 -14.47
N VAL A 327 3.72 21.45 -14.38
CA VAL A 327 3.09 21.81 -13.09
C VAL A 327 2.45 20.59 -12.43
N LEU A 328 1.75 19.76 -13.20
CA LEU A 328 1.16 18.51 -12.72
C LEU A 328 2.23 17.56 -12.15
N ARG A 329 3.37 17.47 -12.82
CA ARG A 329 4.54 16.70 -12.39
C ARG A 329 5.13 17.24 -11.08
N ASP A 330 5.44 18.53 -11.02
CA ASP A 330 6.11 19.12 -9.86
C ASP A 330 5.20 19.07 -8.62
N SER A 331 3.91 19.35 -8.78
CA SER A 331 2.92 19.25 -7.70
C SER A 331 2.73 17.82 -7.21
N SER A 332 2.56 16.86 -8.12
CA SER A 332 2.42 15.44 -7.76
C SER A 332 3.70 14.90 -7.08
N TYR A 333 4.88 15.38 -7.48
CA TYR A 333 6.16 15.02 -6.85
C TYR A 333 6.20 15.48 -5.39
N VAL A 334 5.81 16.72 -5.11
CA VAL A 334 5.76 17.26 -3.74
C VAL A 334 4.76 16.47 -2.89
N VAL A 335 3.54 16.24 -3.40
CA VAL A 335 2.50 15.50 -2.68
C VAL A 335 2.94 14.06 -2.39
N GLY A 336 3.47 13.34 -3.39
CA GLY A 336 3.96 11.97 -3.22
C GLY A 336 5.12 11.87 -2.24
N SER A 337 6.08 12.80 -2.31
CA SER A 337 7.21 12.88 -1.35
C SER A 337 6.71 13.10 0.09
N MET A 338 5.69 13.94 0.28
CA MET A 338 5.09 14.21 1.58
C MET A 338 4.31 13.01 2.14
N TYR A 339 3.58 12.28 1.29
CA TYR A 339 2.89 11.05 1.71
C TYR A 339 3.86 9.99 2.20
N ILE A 340 4.93 9.75 1.44
CA ILE A 340 5.99 8.83 1.85
C ILE A 340 6.60 9.28 3.17
N TYR A 341 6.96 10.56 3.31
CA TYR A 341 7.57 11.08 4.54
C TYR A 341 6.65 10.95 5.77
N CYS A 342 5.40 11.40 5.66
CA CYS A 342 4.45 11.32 6.77
C CYS A 342 4.15 9.88 7.16
N TRP A 343 3.98 8.99 6.17
CA TRP A 343 3.77 7.56 6.43
C TRP A 343 4.99 6.92 7.08
N CYS A 344 6.21 7.24 6.64
CA CYS A 344 7.42 6.70 7.24
C CYS A 344 7.60 7.14 8.69
N LEU A 345 7.34 8.41 9.00
CA LEU A 345 7.38 8.90 10.38
C LEU A 345 6.31 8.25 11.26
N LEU A 346 5.10 8.05 10.72
CA LEU A 346 4.02 7.36 11.43
C LEU A 346 4.43 5.91 11.77
N GLN A 347 5.01 5.20 10.80
CA GLN A 347 5.41 3.80 10.98
C GLN A 347 6.64 3.65 11.89
N LEU A 348 7.59 4.58 11.86
CA LEU A 348 8.72 4.59 12.79
C LEU A 348 8.32 4.88 14.25
N LEU A 349 7.14 5.48 14.45
CA LEU A 349 6.52 5.65 15.77
C LEU A 349 5.72 4.41 16.21
N LEU A 350 4.98 3.79 15.29
CA LEU A 350 4.02 2.72 15.61
C LEU A 350 4.61 1.30 15.58
N LEU A 351 5.52 1.01 14.64
CA LEU A 351 6.12 -0.32 14.53
C LEU A 351 7.03 -0.60 15.72
N GLN A 352 7.21 -1.89 16.00
CA GLN A 352 8.24 -2.34 16.93
C GLN A 352 9.60 -1.72 16.58
N PRO A 353 10.35 -1.18 17.56
CA PRO A 353 11.61 -0.47 17.31
C PRO A 353 12.66 -1.30 16.54
N VAL A 354 12.63 -2.63 16.72
CA VAL A 354 13.47 -3.60 16.02
C VAL A 354 13.25 -3.55 14.50
N ASN A 355 12.04 -3.19 14.04
CA ASN A 355 11.68 -3.13 12.62
C ASN A 355 12.00 -1.80 11.94
N SER A 356 12.57 -0.83 12.65
CA SER A 356 12.89 0.50 12.11
C SER A 356 13.82 0.45 10.90
N VAL A 357 14.87 -0.37 10.97
CA VAL A 357 15.84 -0.54 9.87
C VAL A 357 15.22 -1.31 8.70
N ALA A 358 14.43 -2.36 8.97
CA ALA A 358 13.69 -3.06 7.93
C ALA A 358 12.76 -2.10 7.17
N PHE A 359 12.04 -1.24 7.88
CA PHE A 359 11.17 -0.25 7.25
C PHE A 359 11.96 0.78 6.40
N LEU A 360 13.14 1.19 6.85
CA LEU A 360 14.04 2.04 6.05
C LEU A 360 14.55 1.32 4.79
N LEU A 361 14.94 0.05 4.88
CA LEU A 361 15.37 -0.74 3.73
C LEU A 361 14.25 -0.88 2.69
N LEU A 362 13.00 -1.06 3.15
CA LEU A 362 11.83 -1.08 2.29
C LEU A 362 11.63 0.26 1.57
N LEU A 363 11.77 1.39 2.28
CA LEU A 363 11.73 2.71 1.66
C LEU A 363 12.79 2.84 0.57
N MET A 364 14.02 2.37 0.82
CA MET A 364 15.10 2.38 -0.17
C MET A 364 14.80 1.50 -1.39
N GLN A 365 14.11 0.35 -1.23
CA GLN A 365 13.65 -0.46 -2.35
C GLN A 365 12.62 0.27 -3.22
N ILE A 366 11.64 0.91 -2.58
CA ILE A 366 10.58 1.64 -3.28
C ILE A 366 11.16 2.84 -4.03
N LEU A 367 12.00 3.65 -3.37
CA LEU A 367 12.64 4.79 -4.02
C LEU A 367 13.62 4.37 -5.13
N GLY A 368 14.38 3.29 -4.92
CA GLY A 368 15.31 2.74 -5.91
C GLY A 368 14.60 2.22 -7.17
N SER A 369 13.47 1.54 -6.99
CA SER A 369 12.64 1.06 -8.11
C SER A 369 11.98 2.21 -8.87
N ILE A 370 11.39 3.20 -8.18
CA ILE A 370 10.83 4.41 -8.82
C ILE A 370 11.91 5.17 -9.61
N TRP A 371 13.09 5.36 -9.02
CA TRP A 371 14.20 6.04 -9.69
C TRP A 371 14.63 5.29 -10.96
N HIS A 372 14.80 3.97 -10.87
CA HIS A 372 15.17 3.15 -12.00
C HIS A 372 14.13 3.22 -13.14
N PHE A 373 12.85 2.99 -12.83
CA PHE A 373 11.76 3.02 -13.82
C PHE A 373 11.51 4.42 -14.41
N SER A 374 11.87 5.48 -13.68
CA SER A 374 11.82 6.86 -14.16
C SER A 374 12.95 7.18 -15.16
N HIS A 375 14.14 6.60 -14.96
CA HIS A 375 15.31 6.88 -15.79
C HIS A 375 15.46 5.96 -17.00
N SER A 376 14.99 4.71 -16.91
CA SER A 376 15.12 3.74 -18.00
C SER A 376 14.20 4.08 -19.17
N ASN A 377 14.79 4.23 -20.37
CA ASN A 377 14.05 4.42 -21.63
C ASN A 377 13.23 3.17 -22.00
N GLN A 378 12.02 3.03 -21.45
CA GLN A 378 10.99 2.05 -21.81
C GLN A 378 11.45 0.57 -21.90
N LEU A 379 12.49 0.17 -21.16
CA LEU A 379 12.98 -1.23 -21.13
C LEU A 379 11.92 -2.22 -20.59
N VAL A 380 10.98 -1.68 -19.80
CA VAL A 380 9.95 -2.38 -19.05
C VAL A 380 8.63 -1.65 -19.29
N ARG A 381 7.53 -2.40 -19.41
CA ARG A 381 6.21 -1.81 -19.69
C ARG A 381 5.61 -1.24 -18.40
N GLN A 382 4.87 -0.14 -18.48
CA GLN A 382 4.33 0.57 -17.31
C GLN A 382 3.54 -0.33 -16.34
N TRP A 383 2.72 -1.25 -16.87
CA TRP A 383 1.95 -2.16 -16.00
C TRP A 383 2.85 -3.13 -15.22
N THR A 384 3.97 -3.56 -15.80
CA THR A 384 4.95 -4.42 -15.14
C THR A 384 5.76 -3.67 -14.07
N GLU A 385 6.03 -2.38 -14.29
CA GLU A 385 6.67 -1.51 -13.28
C GLU A 385 5.77 -1.31 -12.07
N VAL A 386 4.48 -1.03 -12.30
CA VAL A 386 3.47 -0.89 -11.24
C VAL A 386 3.28 -2.22 -10.49
N ALA A 387 3.25 -3.34 -11.20
CA ALA A 387 3.20 -4.67 -10.58
C ALA A 387 4.43 -4.92 -9.68
N ALA A 388 5.62 -4.53 -10.12
CA ALA A 388 6.85 -4.67 -9.34
C ALA A 388 6.81 -3.87 -8.03
N LEU A 389 6.29 -2.64 -8.06
CA LEU A 389 6.07 -1.84 -6.85
C LEU A 389 5.07 -2.51 -5.89
N TYR A 390 3.98 -3.08 -6.42
CA TYR A 390 3.03 -3.86 -5.62
C TYR A 390 3.72 -5.07 -4.97
N TYR A 391 4.56 -5.81 -5.71
CA TYR A 391 5.28 -6.97 -5.20
C TYR A 391 6.27 -6.60 -4.09
N VAL A 392 6.97 -5.47 -4.21
CA VAL A 392 7.83 -4.94 -3.12
C VAL A 392 7.01 -4.65 -1.87
N GLY A 393 5.81 -4.07 -2.00
CA GLY A 393 4.91 -3.85 -0.87
C GLY A 393 4.44 -5.15 -0.20
N MET A 394 4.10 -6.17 -0.99
CA MET A 394 3.70 -7.47 -0.44
C MET A 394 4.87 -8.24 0.18
N ALA A 395 6.05 -8.21 -0.44
CA ALA A 395 7.26 -8.81 0.14
C ALA A 395 7.68 -8.09 1.43
N GLY A 396 7.54 -6.76 1.48
CA GLY A 396 7.82 -5.97 2.67
C GLY A 396 6.85 -6.22 3.81
N HIS A 397 5.58 -6.59 3.56
CA HIS A 397 4.64 -7.01 4.60
C HIS A 397 5.22 -8.17 5.43
N PHE A 398 5.72 -9.20 4.76
CA PHE A 398 6.41 -10.32 5.42
C PHE A 398 7.79 -9.91 5.98
N GLY A 399 8.49 -8.99 5.29
CA GLY A 399 9.80 -8.47 5.74
C GLY A 399 9.76 -7.72 7.07
N LEU A 400 8.59 -7.24 7.49
CA LEU A 400 8.35 -6.62 8.80
C LEU A 400 7.96 -7.65 9.88
N GLY A 401 7.98 -8.95 9.59
CA GLY A 401 7.69 -10.02 10.55
C GLY A 401 6.24 -10.49 10.58
N ASN A 402 5.38 -9.94 9.72
CA ASN A 402 4.01 -10.43 9.59
C ASN A 402 3.99 -11.80 8.91
N THR A 403 3.04 -12.65 9.30
CA THR A 403 2.74 -13.92 8.64
C THR A 403 1.23 -14.01 8.38
N ASN A 404 0.79 -15.08 7.72
CA ASN A 404 -0.64 -15.36 7.54
C ASN A 404 -1.35 -15.83 8.83
N THR A 405 -0.66 -15.79 9.98
CA THR A 405 -1.22 -16.14 11.29
C THR A 405 -1.58 -14.89 12.09
N LEU A 406 -2.74 -14.91 12.75
CA LEU A 406 -3.21 -13.78 13.56
C LEU A 406 -2.30 -13.46 14.76
N ALA A 407 -1.42 -14.39 15.15
CA ALA A 407 -0.46 -14.20 16.25
C ALA A 407 0.61 -13.14 15.95
N THR A 408 0.86 -12.84 14.67
CA THR A 408 1.87 -11.85 14.27
C THR A 408 1.36 -10.41 14.21
N ILE A 409 0.06 -10.21 14.45
CA ILE A 409 -0.53 -8.87 14.46
C ILE A 409 -0.08 -8.14 15.72
N ASP A 410 0.58 -7.00 15.56
CA ASP A 410 1.08 -6.20 16.68
C ASP A 410 -0.06 -5.44 17.37
N VAL A 411 -0.56 -6.04 18.45
CA VAL A 411 -1.57 -5.44 19.32
C VAL A 411 -0.97 -4.36 20.22
N ALA A 412 0.31 -4.46 20.60
CA ALA A 412 0.94 -3.53 21.51
C ALA A 412 1.13 -2.14 20.85
N GLY A 413 1.63 -2.11 19.61
CA GLY A 413 1.73 -0.88 18.84
C GLY A 413 0.38 -0.19 18.60
N ALA A 414 -0.72 -0.94 18.54
CA ALA A 414 -2.06 -0.42 18.34
C ALA A 414 -2.62 0.41 19.52
N PHE A 415 -1.96 0.38 20.69
CA PHE A 415 -2.33 1.19 21.85
C PHE A 415 -1.50 2.45 22.02
N VAL A 416 -0.52 2.71 21.15
CA VAL A 416 0.29 3.94 21.20
C VAL A 416 -0.61 5.17 20.94
N GLY A 417 -0.74 6.05 21.93
CA GLY A 417 -1.57 7.26 21.82
C GLY A 417 -3.06 7.07 22.14
N VAL A 418 -3.46 5.87 22.61
CA VAL A 418 -4.85 5.58 22.98
C VAL A 418 -5.05 5.82 24.49
N LEU A 419 -5.85 6.83 24.85
CA LEU A 419 -6.12 7.18 26.26
C LEU A 419 -7.18 6.27 26.90
N ASN A 420 -8.28 6.04 26.17
CA ASN A 420 -9.39 5.20 26.63
C ASN A 420 -9.49 3.99 25.71
N HIS A 421 -9.75 2.81 26.28
CA HIS A 421 -9.90 1.59 25.51
C HIS A 421 -11.03 1.77 24.47
N SER A 422 -10.64 1.76 23.19
CA SER A 422 -11.54 1.84 22.04
C SER A 422 -11.16 0.75 21.06
N THR A 423 -12.08 -0.17 20.82
CA THR A 423 -11.90 -1.31 19.90
C THR A 423 -11.76 -0.85 18.46
N LEU A 424 -12.49 0.21 18.06
CA LEU A 424 -12.42 0.73 16.70
C LEU A 424 -11.08 1.43 16.43
N LEU A 425 -10.62 2.30 17.34
CA LEU A 425 -9.39 3.06 17.14
C LEU A 425 -8.16 2.13 17.15
N SER A 426 -8.10 1.21 18.10
CA SER A 426 -7.04 0.19 18.13
C SER A 426 -7.10 -0.72 16.91
N GLY A 427 -8.28 -1.10 16.43
CA GLY A 427 -8.44 -1.86 15.18
C GLY A 427 -7.90 -1.11 13.94
N VAL A 428 -8.13 0.19 13.82
CA VAL A 428 -7.59 1.02 12.73
C VAL A 428 -6.07 1.13 12.82
N LEU A 429 -5.52 1.37 14.02
CA LEU A 429 -4.06 1.43 14.23
C LEU A 429 -3.39 0.09 13.93
N MET A 430 -3.99 -1.01 14.37
CA MET A 430 -3.55 -2.37 14.08
C MET A 430 -3.53 -2.65 12.57
N PHE A 431 -4.55 -2.20 11.84
CA PHE A 431 -4.58 -2.27 10.38
C PHE A 431 -3.45 -1.43 9.73
N VAL A 432 -3.24 -0.20 10.22
CA VAL A 432 -2.16 0.70 9.77
C VAL A 432 -0.77 0.10 9.99
N ILE A 433 -0.55 -0.59 11.11
CA ILE A 433 0.71 -1.27 11.46
C ILE A 433 0.90 -2.52 10.58
N THR A 434 -0.12 -3.37 10.50
CA THR A 434 -0.05 -4.65 9.77
C THR A 434 0.17 -4.42 8.28
N TYR A 435 -0.50 -3.42 7.69
CA TYR A 435 -0.40 -3.06 6.28
C TYR A 435 0.57 -1.89 6.02
N ALA A 436 1.52 -1.65 6.93
CA ALA A 436 2.52 -0.59 6.82
C ALA A 436 3.24 -0.57 5.46
N SER A 437 3.67 -1.74 5.00
CA SER A 437 4.44 -1.88 3.74
C SER A 437 3.56 -1.78 2.47
N PRO A 438 2.43 -2.50 2.33
CA PRO A 438 1.54 -2.34 1.19
C PRO A 438 1.01 -0.92 1.02
N ILE A 439 0.63 -0.23 2.11
CA ILE A 439 0.16 1.16 2.04
C ILE A 439 1.30 2.09 1.62
N LEU A 440 2.53 1.90 2.12
CA LEU A 440 3.69 2.68 1.66
C LEU A 440 3.90 2.55 0.15
N SER A 441 3.82 1.32 -0.38
CA SER A 441 3.90 1.08 -1.82
C SER A 441 2.78 1.79 -2.59
N MET A 442 1.52 1.72 -2.13
CA MET A 442 0.42 2.44 -2.77
C MET A 442 0.59 3.95 -2.74
N LEU A 443 0.95 4.53 -1.60
CA LEU A 443 1.18 5.98 -1.47
C LEU A 443 2.34 6.44 -2.36
N SER A 444 3.37 5.61 -2.53
CA SER A 444 4.51 5.91 -3.40
C SER A 444 4.15 5.97 -4.90
N MET A 445 2.99 5.45 -5.31
CA MET A 445 2.51 5.54 -6.69
C MET A 445 2.34 7.00 -7.14
N VAL A 446 1.97 7.92 -6.24
CA VAL A 446 1.85 9.35 -6.56
C VAL A 446 3.22 9.92 -7.00
N LEU A 447 4.29 9.53 -6.29
CA LEU A 447 5.65 9.91 -6.65
C LEU A 447 6.10 9.24 -7.96
N TYR A 448 5.76 7.96 -8.15
CA TYR A 448 6.05 7.24 -9.40
C TYR A 448 5.41 7.92 -10.62
N ILE A 449 4.13 8.30 -10.53
CA ILE A 449 3.42 9.02 -11.59
C ILE A 449 4.12 10.34 -11.91
N ALA A 450 4.55 11.08 -10.89
CA ALA A 450 5.26 12.34 -11.06
C ALA A 450 6.66 12.17 -11.70
N MET A 451 7.37 11.10 -11.35
CA MET A 451 8.73 10.87 -11.84
C MET A 451 8.77 10.23 -13.23
N LYS A 452 7.70 9.60 -13.72
CA LYS A 452 7.70 8.95 -15.03
C LYS A 452 7.89 9.98 -16.15
N LYS A 453 9.01 9.88 -16.88
CA LYS A 453 9.58 11.03 -17.61
C LYS A 453 8.92 11.41 -18.94
N ASP A 454 8.11 10.57 -19.58
CA ASP A 454 7.79 10.78 -21.01
C ASP A 454 6.31 10.72 -21.41
N THR A 455 5.38 10.30 -20.53
CA THR A 455 3.99 10.05 -20.97
C THR A 455 3.12 11.31 -21.04
N ALA A 456 3.35 12.31 -20.19
CA ALA A 456 2.47 13.47 -20.06
C ALA A 456 2.81 14.63 -21.02
N VAL A 457 4.08 14.80 -21.38
CA VAL A 457 4.53 15.91 -22.25
C VAL A 457 4.39 15.54 -23.74
N ILE A 458 4.70 14.30 -24.10
CA ILE A 458 4.70 13.84 -25.50
C ILE A 458 3.26 13.70 -26.01
N LYS A 459 2.37 13.02 -25.28
CA LYS A 459 0.98 12.76 -25.72
C LYS A 459 0.02 13.95 -25.61
N TYR A 460 0.35 14.99 -24.85
CA TYR A 460 -0.46 16.22 -24.80
C TYR A 460 -0.23 17.11 -26.03
N SER A 461 0.82 16.83 -26.81
CA SER A 461 1.11 17.51 -28.07
C SER A 461 0.28 16.94 -29.23
N ASP A 462 -0.30 15.75 -29.07
CA ASP A 462 -1.30 15.18 -29.99
C ASP A 462 -2.69 15.70 -29.62
N GLU A 463 -3.59 15.83 -30.60
CA GLU A 463 -4.97 16.38 -30.50
C GLU A 463 -5.90 15.70 -29.46
N HIS A 464 -5.40 14.76 -28.66
CA HIS A 464 -6.16 14.00 -27.67
C HIS A 464 -6.27 14.77 -26.35
N GLY A 465 -7.49 15.23 -26.04
CA GLY A 465 -7.78 16.10 -24.90
C GLY A 465 -7.42 15.56 -23.51
N PHE A 466 -7.52 16.43 -22.51
CA PHE A 466 -7.17 16.23 -21.09
C PHE A 466 -7.66 14.91 -20.45
N GLY A 467 -8.81 14.39 -20.88
CA GLY A 467 -9.34 13.11 -20.40
C GLY A 467 -8.44 11.90 -20.72
N HIS A 468 -7.79 11.90 -21.88
CA HIS A 468 -6.86 10.83 -22.27
C HIS A 468 -5.57 10.87 -21.43
N LEU A 469 -5.08 12.07 -21.10
CA LEU A 469 -3.95 12.25 -20.19
C LEU A 469 -4.27 11.73 -18.79
N LEU A 470 -5.43 12.05 -18.23
CA LEU A 470 -5.87 11.54 -16.93
C LEU A 470 -6.01 10.01 -16.93
N LYS A 471 -6.57 9.45 -18.02
CA LYS A 471 -6.70 8.01 -18.22
C LYS A 471 -5.34 7.31 -18.22
N MET A 472 -4.32 7.89 -18.86
CA MET A 472 -2.96 7.34 -18.87
C MET A 472 -2.26 7.46 -17.51
N LEU A 473 -2.47 8.56 -16.78
CA LEU A 473 -1.84 8.77 -15.47
C LEU A 473 -2.43 7.87 -14.38
N ILE A 474 -3.74 7.67 -14.38
CA ILE A 474 -4.44 6.89 -13.34
C ILE A 474 -4.56 5.42 -13.74
N GLY A 475 -4.68 5.13 -15.04
CA GLY A 475 -5.04 3.82 -15.58
C GLY A 475 -4.19 2.68 -15.01
N PHE A 476 -2.92 2.56 -15.40
CA PHE A 476 -2.08 1.47 -14.90
C PHE A 476 -1.80 1.54 -13.39
N PRO A 477 -1.42 2.70 -12.79
CA PRO A 477 -1.10 2.78 -11.36
C PRO A 477 -2.25 2.35 -10.43
N CYS A 478 -3.51 2.57 -10.82
CA CYS A 478 -4.67 2.19 -10.03
C CYS A 478 -5.23 0.82 -10.41
N LEU A 479 -5.36 0.52 -11.71
CA LEU A 479 -6.02 -0.70 -12.16
C LEU A 479 -5.15 -1.95 -11.96
N VAL A 480 -3.82 -1.86 -12.06
CA VAL A 480 -2.94 -3.04 -11.92
C VAL A 480 -3.02 -3.61 -10.49
N PRO A 481 -2.85 -2.82 -9.41
CA PRO A 481 -3.05 -3.33 -8.05
C PRO A 481 -4.45 -3.90 -7.82
N LEU A 482 -5.50 -3.23 -8.31
CA LEU A 482 -6.88 -3.71 -8.22
C LEU A 482 -7.06 -5.06 -8.94
N GLY A 483 -6.51 -5.18 -10.14
CA GLY A 483 -6.55 -6.40 -10.95
C GLY A 483 -5.86 -7.57 -10.27
N LEU A 484 -4.61 -7.38 -9.84
CA LEU A 484 -3.83 -8.40 -9.12
C LEU A 484 -4.56 -8.86 -7.85
N ASN A 485 -5.02 -7.91 -7.03
CA ASN A 485 -5.73 -8.21 -5.80
C ASN A 485 -7.10 -8.89 -6.05
N SER A 486 -7.81 -8.50 -7.12
CA SER A 486 -9.09 -9.14 -7.49
C SER A 486 -8.90 -10.61 -7.90
N ILE A 487 -7.85 -10.93 -8.65
CA ILE A 487 -7.49 -12.30 -9.01
C ILE A 487 -7.22 -13.12 -7.76
N LEU A 488 -6.38 -12.60 -6.84
CA LEU A 488 -6.02 -13.30 -5.60
C LEU A 488 -7.24 -13.51 -4.70
N LEU A 489 -8.10 -12.50 -4.56
CA LEU A 489 -9.31 -12.60 -3.75
C LEU A 489 -10.25 -13.69 -4.29
N ILE A 490 -10.49 -13.77 -5.59
CA ILE A 490 -11.38 -14.79 -6.18
C ILE A 490 -10.76 -16.17 -6.15
N ALA A 491 -9.49 -16.28 -6.52
CA ALA A 491 -8.77 -17.55 -6.47
C ALA A 491 -8.83 -18.12 -5.06
N TYR A 492 -8.54 -17.29 -4.06
CA TYR A 492 -8.52 -17.73 -2.68
C TYR A 492 -9.92 -18.01 -2.12
N THR A 493 -10.96 -17.27 -2.51
CA THR A 493 -12.33 -17.64 -2.11
C THR A 493 -12.73 -18.99 -2.67
N ILE A 494 -12.45 -19.26 -3.94
CA ILE A 494 -12.73 -20.57 -4.55
C ILE A 494 -11.97 -21.67 -3.80
N VAL A 495 -10.68 -21.48 -3.54
CA VAL A 495 -9.87 -22.45 -2.79
C VAL A 495 -10.41 -22.67 -1.37
N LEU A 496 -10.78 -21.62 -0.64
CA LEU A 496 -11.36 -21.73 0.70
C LEU A 496 -12.65 -22.56 0.69
N LEU A 497 -13.48 -22.40 -0.35
CA LEU A 497 -14.71 -23.17 -0.50
C LEU A 497 -14.45 -24.63 -0.83
N LEU A 498 -13.44 -24.92 -1.65
CA LEU A 498 -12.98 -26.29 -1.95
C LEU A 498 -12.38 -26.96 -0.71
N MET A 499 -11.54 -26.24 0.02
CA MET A 499 -10.81 -26.72 1.21
C MET A 499 -11.61 -26.60 2.51
N ARG A 500 -12.90 -26.28 2.45
CA ARG A 500 -13.74 -26.05 3.64
C ARG A 500 -13.80 -27.24 4.61
N ASN A 501 -13.74 -28.46 4.08
CA ASN A 501 -13.77 -29.69 4.89
C ASN A 501 -12.36 -30.19 5.24
N HIS A 502 -11.31 -29.46 4.85
CA HIS A 502 -9.94 -29.82 5.14
C HIS A 502 -9.60 -29.57 6.62
N LEU A 503 -8.73 -30.40 7.19
CA LEU A 503 -8.38 -30.35 8.62
C LEU A 503 -7.87 -28.97 9.06
N PHE A 504 -7.10 -28.30 8.19
CA PHE A 504 -6.48 -27.00 8.47
C PHE A 504 -7.34 -25.79 8.08
N VAL A 505 -8.65 -25.96 7.87
CA VAL A 505 -9.53 -24.85 7.46
C VAL A 505 -9.51 -23.69 8.47
N TRP A 506 -9.51 -23.99 9.77
CA TRP A 506 -9.56 -22.98 10.82
C TRP A 506 -8.19 -22.42 11.22
N SER A 507 -7.13 -23.22 11.08
CA SER A 507 -5.77 -22.82 11.50
C SER A 507 -4.97 -22.11 10.41
N VAL A 508 -5.18 -22.46 9.13
CA VAL A 508 -4.41 -21.92 8.00
C VAL A 508 -5.31 -21.15 7.04
N PHE A 509 -6.36 -21.81 6.52
CA PHE A 509 -7.11 -21.22 5.41
C PHE A 509 -7.97 -20.01 5.81
N SER A 510 -8.66 -20.08 6.95
CA SER A 510 -9.53 -19.01 7.45
C SER A 510 -8.74 -17.78 7.92
N PRO A 511 -7.65 -17.90 8.71
CA PRO A 511 -6.81 -16.75 9.04
C PRO A 511 -6.28 -16.05 7.79
N LYS A 512 -5.74 -16.81 6.83
CA LYS A 512 -5.29 -16.25 5.55
C LYS A 512 -6.42 -15.54 4.80
N TYR A 513 -7.65 -16.05 4.83
CA TYR A 513 -8.78 -15.36 4.20
C TYR A 513 -9.03 -13.98 4.78
N LEU A 514 -8.92 -13.82 6.10
CA LEU A 514 -9.03 -12.52 6.76
C LEU A 514 -7.94 -11.55 6.28
N TYR A 515 -6.70 -12.03 6.12
CA TYR A 515 -5.63 -11.25 5.50
C TYR A 515 -5.93 -10.88 4.05
N VAL A 516 -6.47 -11.79 3.24
CA VAL A 516 -6.85 -11.47 1.85
C VAL A 516 -7.93 -10.38 1.82
N CYS A 517 -8.97 -10.50 2.64
CA CYS A 517 -10.02 -9.47 2.78
C CYS A 517 -9.45 -8.12 3.25
N ALA A 518 -8.61 -8.11 4.29
CA ALA A 518 -8.00 -6.88 4.78
C ALA A 518 -7.01 -6.29 3.75
N THR A 519 -6.28 -7.11 3.00
CA THR A 519 -5.45 -6.67 1.86
C THR A 519 -6.31 -6.01 0.80
N THR A 520 -7.51 -6.54 0.52
CA THR A 520 -8.41 -5.91 -0.46
C THR A 520 -8.90 -4.54 -0.03
N ALA A 521 -9.22 -4.38 1.26
CA ALA A 521 -9.53 -3.07 1.84
C ALA A 521 -8.33 -2.13 1.75
N CYS A 522 -7.13 -2.62 2.06
CA CYS A 522 -5.88 -1.86 1.95
C CYS A 522 -5.62 -1.36 0.53
N VAL A 523 -5.73 -2.23 -0.48
CA VAL A 523 -5.54 -1.85 -1.88
C VAL A 523 -6.60 -0.83 -2.31
N TYR A 524 -7.86 -1.01 -1.91
CA TYR A 524 -8.92 -0.05 -2.24
C TYR A 524 -8.67 1.33 -1.59
N ILE A 525 -8.30 1.38 -0.32
CA ILE A 525 -7.96 2.63 0.39
C ILE A 525 -6.75 3.30 -0.28
N GLY A 526 -5.68 2.55 -0.57
CA GLY A 526 -4.50 3.09 -1.23
C GLY A 526 -4.80 3.65 -2.62
N VAL A 527 -5.50 2.88 -3.46
CA VAL A 527 -5.85 3.28 -4.83
C VAL A 527 -6.81 4.47 -4.84
N THR A 528 -7.76 4.55 -3.91
CA THR A 528 -8.66 5.71 -3.82
C THR A 528 -7.90 6.99 -3.44
N ILE A 529 -6.93 6.92 -2.51
CA ILE A 529 -6.07 8.08 -2.18
C ILE A 529 -5.27 8.53 -3.41
N VAL A 530 -4.66 7.60 -4.16
CA VAL A 530 -3.90 7.92 -5.38
C VAL A 530 -4.81 8.53 -6.47
N ALA A 531 -5.97 7.94 -6.71
CA ALA A 531 -6.91 8.44 -7.72
C ALA A 531 -7.45 9.84 -7.36
N LEU A 532 -7.82 10.06 -6.09
CA LEU A 532 -8.33 11.35 -5.60
C LEU A 532 -7.26 12.44 -5.69
N THR A 533 -6.02 12.13 -5.31
CA THR A 533 -4.92 13.11 -5.39
C THR A 533 -4.60 13.49 -6.81
N VAL A 534 -4.36 12.51 -7.69
CA VAL A 534 -3.98 12.80 -9.08
C VAL A 534 -5.12 13.50 -9.82
N SER A 535 -6.37 13.10 -9.61
CA SER A 535 -7.54 13.77 -10.20
C SER A 535 -7.71 15.20 -9.67
N TYR A 536 -7.54 15.43 -8.36
CA TYR A 536 -7.59 16.77 -7.77
C TYR A 536 -6.49 17.68 -8.32
N VAL A 537 -5.25 17.22 -8.35
CA VAL A 537 -4.11 17.99 -8.88
C VAL A 537 -4.37 18.34 -10.35
N SER A 538 -4.87 17.38 -11.13
CA SER A 538 -5.24 17.58 -12.53
C SER A 538 -6.36 18.61 -12.68
N LEU A 539 -7.41 18.54 -11.85
CA LEU A 539 -8.53 19.50 -11.83
C LEU A 539 -8.06 20.92 -11.50
N VAL A 540 -7.18 21.09 -10.51
CA VAL A 540 -6.60 22.40 -10.16
C VAL A 540 -5.81 22.96 -11.34
N CYS A 541 -4.97 22.12 -11.98
CA CYS A 541 -4.23 22.53 -13.18
C CYS A 541 -5.17 22.99 -14.30
N ALA A 542 -6.24 22.22 -14.60
CA ALA A 542 -7.21 22.56 -15.62
C ALA A 542 -7.98 23.86 -15.30
N PHE A 543 -8.40 24.04 -14.04
CA PHE A 543 -9.09 25.25 -13.59
C PHE A 543 -8.21 26.51 -13.71
N CYS A 544 -6.94 26.41 -13.34
CA CYS A 544 -6.02 27.55 -13.50
C CYS A 544 -5.78 27.90 -14.98
N CYS A 545 -5.88 26.92 -15.88
CA CYS A 545 -5.76 27.16 -17.32
C CYS A 545 -6.94 27.94 -17.90
N THR A 546 -8.18 27.61 -17.51
CA THR A 546 -9.36 28.32 -18.03
C THR A 546 -9.41 29.77 -17.55
N LYS A 547 -9.02 30.03 -16.30
CA LYS A 547 -8.99 31.38 -15.72
C LYS A 547 -7.99 32.31 -16.40
N THR A 548 -6.81 31.80 -16.75
CA THR A 548 -5.75 32.58 -17.42
C THR A 548 -6.12 32.91 -18.87
N GLN A 549 -6.69 31.97 -19.63
CA GLN A 549 -7.22 32.24 -20.97
C GLN A 549 -8.34 33.31 -20.97
N GLY A 550 -9.25 33.27 -20.01
CA GLY A 550 -10.31 34.28 -19.87
C GLY A 550 -9.78 35.68 -19.57
N SER A 551 -8.67 35.78 -18.80
CA SER A 551 -8.02 37.05 -18.50
C SER A 551 -7.20 37.62 -19.67
N CYS A 552 -6.66 36.78 -20.57
CA CYS A 552 -6.00 37.25 -21.79
C CYS A 552 -7.02 37.82 -22.79
N LYS A 553 -8.13 37.12 -23.05
CA LYS A 553 -9.19 37.60 -23.96
C LYS A 553 -9.78 38.95 -23.54
N THR A 554 -9.96 39.17 -22.23
CA THR A 554 -10.46 40.46 -21.72
C THR A 554 -9.42 41.59 -21.77
N ARG A 555 -8.12 41.28 -21.89
CA ARG A 555 -7.06 42.29 -22.09
C ARG A 555 -6.88 42.64 -23.56
N GLU A 556 -7.07 41.69 -24.48
CA GLU A 556 -7.10 41.96 -25.93
C GLU A 556 -8.31 42.84 -26.29
N LEU A 557 -9.51 42.52 -25.78
CA LEU A 557 -10.73 43.34 -25.96
C LEU A 557 -10.67 44.74 -25.31
N LYS A 558 -9.64 45.06 -24.53
CA LYS A 558 -9.40 46.40 -23.96
C LYS A 558 -8.31 47.18 -24.70
N LYS A 559 -7.62 46.55 -25.66
CA LYS A 559 -6.59 47.18 -26.49
C LYS A 559 -7.12 47.57 -27.88
N ASP A 560 -8.23 46.97 -28.31
CA ASP A 560 -9.10 47.45 -29.38
C ASP A 560 -10.15 48.41 -28.81
#